data_AF-A0A9D1S5W7-F1
#
_entry.id   AF-A0A9D1S5W7-F1
#
_cell.length_a   1.000
_cell.length_b   1.000
_cell.length_c   1.000
_cell.angle_alpha   90.00
_cell.angle_beta   90.00
_cell.angle_gamma   90.00
#
_symmetry.space_group_name_H-M   'P 1'
#
loop_
_entity.id
_entity.type
_entity.pdbx_description
1 polymer ?
#
loop_
_entity_poly.entity_id
_entity_poly.type
_entity_poly.pdbx_seq_one_letter_code
_entity_poly.pdbx_strand_id
1 'polypeptide(L)'
;MAKQYMSESDLQLLVSLITGELKGKVDTETGKGLSTNDYTNEDKSKLAGIAPNATANSTDTYLLARENHTGTQSADTIVDGTANKVLTAALHTKLNALYQTVIDDNLTSTATDHALSAKQGRELKALIDAINTDLGELGAGDMLKSVYDVDDDGVVDSAANAAKLGGQLPAYYENVLTAIKVNGTVQTITDKGVDIAVPTNNNQLTNGAGYQTASQVESAITGKGYQTAAQVESAITGKGYQTAPQVAAAISAAGHLKRLKVDALPDAGEADAQTIYLVPAEKSDTGNVYDEFMVIDGAWERICSTQVDLTGYVQEDDLTELGATKVQSIWDSAMAG
;
A
#
# COMPACT_ATOMS: atom_id res chain seq x y z
N MET A 1 -118.39 17.89 -11.64
CA MET A 1 -118.12 16.43 -11.67
C MET A 1 -119.41 15.72 -12.02
N ALA A 2 -119.54 15.17 -13.23
CA ALA A 2 -120.79 14.50 -13.60
C ALA A 2 -120.95 13.18 -12.81
N LYS A 3 -122.17 12.94 -12.27
CA LYS A 3 -122.58 11.70 -11.58
C LYS A 3 -123.07 10.66 -12.60
N GLN A 4 -122.75 9.39 -12.36
CA GLN A 4 -123.14 8.25 -13.19
C GLN A 4 -124.23 7.43 -12.47
N TYR A 5 -125.31 7.06 -13.15
CA TYR A 5 -126.41 6.24 -12.62
C TYR A 5 -126.44 4.84 -13.27
N MET A 6 -126.92 3.84 -12.52
CA MET A 6 -127.14 2.47 -13.01
C MET A 6 -128.33 2.40 -13.96
N SER A 7 -128.27 1.44 -14.86
CA SER A 7 -129.23 1.25 -15.95
C SER A 7 -130.36 0.30 -15.55
N GLU A 8 -131.50 0.38 -16.24
CA GLU A 8 -132.66 -0.48 -15.96
C GLU A 8 -132.37 -1.98 -16.16
N SER A 9 -131.44 -2.30 -17.06
CA SER A 9 -130.86 -3.64 -17.23
C SER A 9 -130.31 -4.22 -15.93
N ASP A 10 -129.76 -3.37 -15.07
CA ASP A 10 -129.07 -3.82 -13.87
C ASP A 10 -130.05 -4.30 -12.78
N LEU A 11 -131.32 -3.87 -12.82
CA LEU A 11 -132.34 -4.28 -11.83
C LEU A 11 -133.08 -5.55 -12.25
N GLN A 12 -133.36 -5.73 -13.54
CA GLN A 12 -133.92 -6.98 -14.06
C GLN A 12 -132.95 -8.14 -13.88
N LEU A 13 -131.67 -7.80 -13.96
CA LEU A 13 -130.61 -8.70 -13.61
C LEU A 13 -130.78 -9.26 -12.19
N LEU A 14 -131.30 -8.50 -11.22
CA LEU A 14 -131.34 -8.89 -9.81
C LEU A 14 -132.47 -9.88 -9.44
N VAL A 15 -133.68 -9.77 -9.99
CA VAL A 15 -134.85 -10.62 -9.61
C VAL A 15 -134.77 -12.01 -10.20
N SER A 16 -134.24 -12.11 -11.42
CA SER A 16 -133.90 -13.38 -12.03
C SER A 16 -132.94 -14.19 -11.16
N LEU A 17 -132.24 -13.55 -10.23
CA LEU A 17 -131.30 -14.24 -9.36
C LEU A 17 -132.01 -15.01 -8.24
N ILE A 18 -133.01 -14.43 -7.56
CA ILE A 18 -133.55 -15.02 -6.31
C ILE A 18 -134.52 -16.19 -6.55
N THR A 19 -135.29 -16.24 -7.64
CA THR A 19 -136.15 -17.42 -7.92
C THR A 19 -135.32 -18.64 -8.34
N GLY A 20 -134.05 -18.40 -8.68
CA GLY A 20 -133.05 -19.44 -8.68
C GLY A 20 -132.95 -20.20 -7.35
N GLU A 21 -133.14 -19.54 -6.19
CA GLU A 21 -132.86 -20.09 -4.84
C GLU A 21 -133.71 -21.31 -4.41
N LEU A 22 -134.89 -21.52 -4.98
CA LEU A 22 -135.87 -22.47 -4.41
C LEU A 22 -136.06 -23.76 -5.21
N LYS A 23 -135.51 -23.87 -6.42
CA LYS A 23 -135.92 -24.88 -7.41
C LYS A 23 -135.27 -26.27 -7.29
N GLY A 24 -134.62 -26.61 -6.17
CA GLY A 24 -133.77 -27.81 -6.12
C GLY A 24 -133.79 -28.66 -4.84
N LYS A 25 -134.70 -28.41 -3.88
CA LYS A 25 -134.99 -29.35 -2.76
C LYS A 25 -135.13 -30.80 -3.31
N VAL A 26 -134.61 -31.81 -2.59
CA VAL A 26 -134.74 -33.23 -2.98
C VAL A 26 -136.04 -33.79 -2.44
N ASP A 27 -136.85 -34.30 -3.34
CA ASP A 27 -138.07 -35.03 -2.97
C ASP A 27 -137.75 -36.50 -2.76
N THR A 28 -138.59 -37.17 -1.97
CA THR A 28 -138.63 -38.62 -1.80
C THR A 28 -138.40 -39.38 -3.11
N GLU A 29 -137.56 -40.42 -3.08
CA GLU A 29 -137.21 -41.21 -4.27
C GLU A 29 -138.02 -42.51 -4.39
N THR A 30 -138.44 -42.85 -5.61
CA THR A 30 -139.19 -44.07 -5.95
C THR A 30 -138.31 -45.32 -5.86
N GLY A 31 -138.87 -46.41 -5.35
CA GLY A 31 -138.18 -47.71 -5.20
C GLY A 31 -137.48 -47.90 -3.86
N LYS A 32 -137.37 -46.82 -3.06
CA LYS A 32 -137.01 -46.90 -1.66
C LYS A 32 -138.30 -47.02 -0.85
N GLY A 33 -138.64 -48.24 -0.48
CA GLY A 33 -139.80 -48.54 0.36
C GLY A 33 -139.65 -47.94 1.76
N LEU A 34 -140.76 -47.52 2.36
CA LEU A 34 -140.82 -46.81 3.65
C LEU A 34 -140.45 -47.68 4.89
N SER A 35 -139.86 -48.87 4.75
CA SER A 35 -139.67 -49.78 5.91
C SER A 35 -138.53 -50.82 5.81
N THR A 36 -138.57 -51.81 6.70
CA THR A 36 -137.49 -52.35 7.55
C THR A 36 -136.42 -53.17 6.83
N ASN A 37 -135.31 -52.50 6.51
CA ASN A 37 -133.92 -52.97 6.47
C ASN A 37 -133.61 -54.50 6.43
N ASP A 38 -133.15 -55.03 5.27
CA ASP A 38 -132.64 -56.42 5.08
C ASP A 38 -131.31 -56.74 5.79
N TYR A 39 -130.74 -55.77 6.50
CA TYR A 39 -129.44 -55.84 7.15
C TYR A 39 -129.57 -55.43 8.62
N THR A 40 -128.71 -55.96 9.49
CA THR A 40 -128.56 -55.39 10.83
C THR A 40 -128.13 -53.92 10.71
N ASN A 41 -128.44 -53.07 11.69
CA ASN A 41 -128.00 -51.66 11.66
C ASN A 41 -126.48 -51.54 11.53
N GLU A 42 -125.77 -52.51 12.06
CA GLU A 42 -124.32 -52.62 12.00
C GLU A 42 -123.85 -52.95 10.57
N ASP A 43 -124.52 -53.86 9.87
CA ASP A 43 -124.21 -54.20 8.48
C ASP A 43 -124.58 -53.09 7.52
N LYS A 44 -125.71 -52.38 7.75
CA LYS A 44 -126.03 -51.17 6.95
C LYS A 44 -125.01 -50.08 7.13
N SER A 45 -124.54 -49.85 8.35
CA SER A 45 -123.52 -48.84 8.62
C SER A 45 -122.21 -49.21 7.92
N LYS A 46 -121.84 -50.49 7.96
CA LYS A 46 -120.67 -51.01 7.22
C LYS A 46 -120.82 -50.86 5.71
N LEU A 47 -121.98 -51.19 5.13
CA LEU A 47 -122.23 -51.08 3.70
C LEU A 47 -122.32 -49.64 3.22
N ALA A 48 -123.00 -48.77 3.98
CA ALA A 48 -123.10 -47.34 3.67
C ALA A 48 -121.75 -46.62 3.75
N GLY A 49 -120.81 -47.16 4.53
CA GLY A 49 -119.42 -46.68 4.60
C GLY A 49 -118.56 -47.06 3.40
N ILE A 50 -119.02 -47.92 2.50
CA ILE A 50 -118.28 -48.31 1.30
C ILE A 50 -118.49 -47.24 0.23
N ALA A 51 -117.43 -46.52 -0.13
CA ALA A 51 -117.48 -45.51 -1.18
C ALA A 51 -117.97 -46.12 -2.52
N PRO A 52 -118.77 -45.41 -3.34
CA PRO A 52 -119.05 -45.83 -4.70
C PRO A 52 -117.72 -46.05 -5.45
N ASN A 53 -117.52 -47.25 -6.01
CA ASN A 53 -116.24 -47.73 -6.60
C ASN A 53 -115.09 -47.97 -5.60
N ALA A 54 -115.36 -48.17 -4.31
CA ALA A 54 -114.39 -48.78 -3.41
C ALA A 54 -113.91 -50.08 -4.05
N THR A 55 -112.60 -50.18 -4.27
CA THR A 55 -111.97 -51.08 -5.23
C THR A 55 -112.58 -52.48 -5.25
N ALA A 56 -113.30 -52.81 -6.32
CA ALA A 56 -113.22 -54.17 -6.84
C ALA A 56 -111.72 -54.43 -7.07
N ASN A 57 -111.16 -55.55 -6.58
CA ASN A 57 -109.74 -55.87 -6.79
C ASN A 57 -109.35 -55.55 -8.23
N SER A 58 -108.44 -54.58 -8.43
CA SER A 58 -107.87 -54.34 -9.76
C SER A 58 -107.22 -55.64 -10.24
N THR A 59 -107.31 -55.93 -11.54
CA THR A 59 -106.74 -57.17 -12.09
C THR A 59 -105.25 -57.29 -11.77
N ASP A 60 -104.74 -58.51 -11.63
CA ASP A 60 -103.30 -58.76 -11.40
C ASP A 60 -102.43 -58.05 -12.43
N THR A 61 -102.90 -57.94 -13.68
CA THR A 61 -102.18 -57.20 -14.74
C THR A 61 -102.02 -55.71 -14.39
N TYR A 62 -103.05 -55.07 -13.85
CA TYR A 62 -102.99 -53.67 -13.43
C TYR A 62 -102.07 -53.49 -12.21
N LEU A 63 -102.09 -54.44 -11.27
CA LEU A 63 -101.28 -54.42 -10.04
C LEU A 63 -99.81 -54.77 -10.29
N LEU A 64 -99.47 -55.50 -11.36
CA LEU A 64 -98.08 -55.85 -11.71
C LEU A 64 -97.44 -54.84 -12.67
N ALA A 65 -98.24 -54.06 -13.38
CA ALA A 65 -97.74 -53.00 -14.26
C ALA A 65 -97.11 -51.86 -13.45
N ARG A 66 -95.79 -51.68 -13.60
CA ARG A 66 -95.02 -50.64 -12.88
C ARG A 66 -95.52 -49.22 -13.13
N GLU A 67 -96.12 -48.96 -14.29
CA GLU A 67 -96.69 -47.64 -14.64
C GLU A 67 -97.76 -47.19 -13.63
N ASN A 68 -98.45 -48.14 -12.98
CA ASN A 68 -99.50 -47.85 -12.02
C ASN A 68 -99.00 -47.74 -10.56
N HIS A 69 -97.69 -47.89 -10.33
CA HIS A 69 -97.06 -47.78 -9.01
C HIS A 69 -96.51 -46.37 -8.83
N THR A 70 -97.38 -45.43 -8.47
CA THR A 70 -97.05 -44.00 -8.39
C THR A 70 -96.47 -43.55 -7.04
N GLY A 71 -96.30 -44.48 -6.08
CA GLY A 71 -95.67 -44.22 -4.79
C GLY A 71 -94.14 -44.24 -4.85
N THR A 72 -93.48 -43.37 -4.09
CA THR A 72 -92.02 -43.38 -3.94
C THR A 72 -91.56 -44.68 -3.28
N GLN A 73 -90.74 -45.46 -3.97
CA GLN A 73 -90.12 -46.68 -3.44
C GLN A 73 -88.63 -46.43 -3.18
N SER A 74 -88.13 -46.78 -1.99
CA SER A 74 -86.69 -46.70 -1.72
C SER A 74 -85.95 -47.74 -2.55
N ALA A 75 -84.82 -47.33 -3.13
CA ALA A 75 -83.89 -48.21 -3.84
C ALA A 75 -83.38 -49.37 -2.96
N ASP A 76 -83.41 -49.21 -1.63
CA ASP A 76 -82.99 -50.24 -0.66
C ASP A 76 -83.83 -51.52 -0.71
N THR A 77 -85.03 -51.47 -1.30
CA THR A 77 -85.93 -52.64 -1.41
C THR A 77 -85.71 -53.44 -2.70
N ILE A 78 -84.83 -52.99 -3.59
CA ILE A 78 -84.50 -53.66 -4.84
C ILE A 78 -83.30 -54.59 -4.58
N VAL A 79 -83.54 -55.90 -4.54
CA VAL A 79 -82.46 -56.89 -4.49
C VAL A 79 -81.80 -56.94 -5.87
N ASP A 80 -80.62 -56.34 -5.96
CA ASP A 80 -79.95 -56.07 -7.21
C ASP A 80 -79.29 -57.32 -7.81
N GLY A 81 -79.59 -57.61 -9.08
CA GLY A 81 -78.89 -58.63 -9.86
C GLY A 81 -77.60 -58.08 -10.44
N THR A 82 -76.61 -58.94 -10.68
CA THR A 82 -75.24 -58.59 -11.13
C THR A 82 -75.13 -57.73 -12.40
N ALA A 83 -76.23 -57.50 -13.14
CA ALA A 83 -76.25 -56.74 -14.38
C ALA A 83 -76.56 -55.23 -14.21
N ASN A 84 -77.26 -54.79 -13.15
CA ASN A 84 -77.80 -53.42 -13.11
C ASN A 84 -77.67 -52.75 -11.73
N LYS A 85 -76.41 -52.59 -11.27
CA LYS A 85 -76.08 -52.06 -9.95
C LYS A 85 -76.68 -50.67 -9.70
N VAL A 86 -77.70 -50.56 -8.87
CA VAL A 86 -78.22 -49.30 -8.33
C VAL A 86 -77.19 -48.78 -7.32
N LEU A 87 -76.28 -47.92 -7.78
CA LEU A 87 -75.39 -47.19 -6.87
C LEU A 87 -76.24 -46.23 -6.03
N THR A 88 -76.25 -46.44 -4.72
CA THR A 88 -76.84 -45.47 -3.78
C THR A 88 -76.16 -44.10 -3.95
N ALA A 89 -76.83 -43.01 -3.60
CA ALA A 89 -76.26 -41.66 -3.71
C ALA A 89 -74.91 -41.53 -2.99
N ALA A 90 -74.75 -42.22 -1.85
CA ALA A 90 -73.50 -42.26 -1.10
C ALA A 90 -72.37 -42.99 -1.85
N LEU A 91 -72.67 -44.08 -2.55
CA LEU A 91 -71.68 -44.80 -3.36
C LEU A 91 -71.32 -44.02 -4.63
N HIS A 92 -72.27 -43.32 -5.23
CA HIS A 92 -71.99 -42.39 -6.34
C HIS A 92 -71.04 -41.27 -5.93
N THR A 93 -71.25 -40.64 -4.77
CA THR A 93 -70.34 -39.59 -4.27
C THR A 93 -68.93 -40.13 -4.01
N LYS A 94 -68.83 -41.32 -3.40
CA LYS A 94 -67.53 -41.99 -3.17
C LYS A 94 -66.83 -42.38 -4.48
N LEU A 95 -67.59 -42.84 -5.48
CA LEU A 95 -67.06 -43.19 -6.79
C LEU A 95 -66.57 -41.93 -7.53
N ASN A 96 -67.33 -40.84 -7.52
CA ASN A 96 -66.91 -39.57 -8.11
C ASN A 96 -65.61 -39.05 -7.46
N ALA A 97 -65.48 -39.14 -6.14
CA ALA A 97 -64.26 -38.72 -5.45
C ALA A 97 -63.03 -39.58 -5.80
N LEU A 98 -63.20 -40.85 -6.19
CA LEU A 98 -62.11 -41.78 -6.51
C LEU A 98 -61.60 -41.65 -7.95
N TYR A 99 -62.46 -41.20 -8.88
CA TYR A 99 -62.16 -41.09 -10.31
C TYR A 99 -62.02 -39.65 -10.82
N GLN A 100 -62.21 -38.66 -9.95
CA GLN A 100 -62.02 -37.26 -10.29
C GLN A 100 -60.56 -36.87 -10.09
N THR A 101 -59.86 -36.60 -11.19
CA THR A 101 -58.53 -35.99 -11.15
C THR A 101 -58.65 -34.65 -10.44
N VAL A 102 -57.94 -34.49 -9.32
CA VAL A 102 -57.83 -33.20 -8.64
C VAL A 102 -56.98 -32.30 -9.53
N ILE A 103 -57.54 -31.15 -9.91
CA ILE A 103 -56.89 -30.14 -10.74
C ILE A 103 -56.64 -28.92 -9.87
N ASP A 104 -55.38 -28.54 -9.69
CA ASP A 104 -55.02 -27.32 -8.95
C ASP A 104 -55.05 -26.10 -9.88
N ASP A 105 -55.40 -24.92 -9.36
CA ASP A 105 -55.25 -23.63 -10.06
C ASP A 105 -54.32 -22.68 -9.26
N ASN A 106 -53.21 -23.21 -8.77
CA ASN A 106 -52.19 -22.50 -7.99
C ASN A 106 -50.74 -22.94 -8.34
N LEU A 107 -49.92 -22.06 -8.94
CA LEU A 107 -48.53 -22.37 -9.35
C LEU A 107 -47.57 -22.69 -8.18
N THR A 108 -48.00 -22.52 -6.93
CA THR A 108 -47.21 -22.85 -5.73
C THR A 108 -47.61 -24.17 -5.06
N SER A 109 -48.52 -24.95 -5.68
CA SER A 109 -48.91 -26.27 -5.15
C SER A 109 -47.70 -27.20 -5.08
N THR A 110 -47.57 -27.90 -3.95
CA THR A 110 -46.55 -28.95 -3.74
C THR A 110 -47.15 -30.36 -3.86
N ALA A 111 -48.43 -30.49 -4.25
CA ALA A 111 -49.09 -31.78 -4.42
C ALA A 111 -48.42 -32.54 -5.58
N THR A 112 -48.00 -33.77 -5.32
CA THR A 112 -47.27 -34.61 -6.30
C THR A 112 -48.19 -35.43 -7.19
N ASP A 113 -49.49 -35.44 -6.89
CA ASP A 113 -50.52 -36.31 -7.47
C ASP A 113 -51.69 -35.54 -8.10
N HIS A 114 -51.63 -34.20 -8.13
CA HIS A 114 -52.62 -33.34 -8.77
C HIS A 114 -52.20 -32.98 -10.20
N ALA A 115 -53.18 -32.84 -11.09
CA ALA A 115 -52.94 -32.32 -12.43
C ALA A 115 -52.93 -30.78 -12.43
N LEU A 116 -52.12 -30.16 -13.28
CA LEU A 116 -52.15 -28.70 -13.49
C LEU A 116 -53.42 -28.30 -14.27
N SER A 117 -54.04 -27.18 -13.89
CA SER A 117 -55.12 -26.60 -14.68
C SER A 117 -54.62 -26.15 -16.04
N ALA A 118 -55.52 -26.12 -17.03
CA ALA A 118 -55.22 -25.54 -18.35
C ALA A 118 -54.82 -24.06 -18.26
N LYS A 119 -55.24 -23.34 -17.20
CA LYS A 119 -54.86 -21.94 -16.97
C LYS A 119 -53.41 -21.84 -16.49
N GLN A 120 -53.02 -22.61 -15.48
CA GLN A 120 -51.62 -22.66 -15.02
C GLN A 120 -50.67 -23.15 -16.11
N GLY A 121 -51.06 -24.14 -16.92
CA GLY A 121 -50.24 -24.61 -18.03
C GLY A 121 -49.93 -23.51 -19.06
N ARG A 122 -50.89 -22.61 -19.32
CA ARG A 122 -50.66 -21.42 -20.16
C ARG A 122 -49.73 -20.42 -19.49
N GLU A 123 -49.90 -20.18 -18.19
CA GLU A 123 -49.05 -19.25 -17.42
C GLU A 123 -47.59 -19.75 -17.36
N LEU A 124 -47.38 -21.04 -17.08
CA LEU A 124 -46.05 -21.66 -17.11
C LEU A 124 -45.43 -21.58 -18.51
N LYS A 125 -46.20 -21.87 -19.56
CA LYS A 125 -45.73 -21.73 -20.94
C LYS A 125 -45.31 -20.29 -21.24
N ALA A 126 -46.11 -19.29 -20.84
CA ALA A 126 -45.78 -17.89 -21.05
C ALA A 126 -44.48 -17.48 -20.33
N LEU A 127 -44.27 -17.95 -19.09
CA LEU A 127 -43.02 -17.73 -18.35
C LEU A 127 -41.81 -18.39 -19.02
N ILE A 128 -41.97 -19.62 -19.53
CA ILE A 128 -40.90 -20.34 -20.25
C ILE A 128 -40.56 -19.64 -21.57
N ASP A 129 -41.57 -19.24 -22.33
CA ASP A 129 -41.38 -18.51 -23.59
C ASP A 129 -40.68 -17.17 -23.34
N ALA A 130 -41.07 -16.44 -22.28
CA ALA A 130 -40.41 -15.20 -21.87
C ALA A 130 -38.94 -15.43 -21.50
N ILE A 131 -38.64 -16.42 -20.64
CA ILE A 131 -37.26 -16.78 -20.29
C ILE A 131 -36.43 -17.14 -21.52
N ASN A 132 -36.99 -17.93 -22.45
CA ASN A 132 -36.29 -18.31 -23.67
C ASN A 132 -36.07 -17.13 -24.62
N THR A 133 -37.02 -16.19 -24.66
CA THR A 133 -36.88 -14.95 -25.44
C THR A 133 -35.81 -14.07 -24.82
N ASP A 134 -35.88 -13.82 -23.51
CA ASP A 134 -34.90 -13.03 -22.77
C ASP A 134 -33.51 -13.66 -22.86
N LEU A 135 -33.37 -14.99 -22.73
CA LEU A 135 -32.10 -15.69 -22.96
C LEU A 135 -31.62 -15.59 -24.42
N GLY A 136 -32.53 -15.60 -25.38
CA GLY A 136 -32.22 -15.38 -26.79
C GLY A 136 -31.69 -13.97 -27.05
N GLU A 137 -32.35 -12.96 -26.49
CA GLU A 137 -31.95 -11.54 -26.57
C GLU A 137 -30.67 -11.25 -25.79
N LEU A 138 -30.45 -11.93 -24.67
CA LEU A 138 -29.24 -11.85 -23.85
C LEU A 138 -28.09 -12.71 -24.38
N GLY A 139 -28.28 -13.44 -25.49
CA GLY A 139 -27.28 -14.34 -26.05
C GLY A 139 -27.03 -15.54 -25.14
N ALA A 140 -27.86 -16.57 -25.25
CA ALA A 140 -27.82 -17.77 -24.41
C ALA A 140 -26.41 -18.40 -24.37
N GLY A 141 -25.62 -18.03 -23.36
CA GLY A 141 -24.27 -18.53 -23.12
C GLY A 141 -23.11 -17.73 -23.72
N ASP A 142 -23.34 -16.54 -24.28
CA ASP A 142 -22.26 -15.65 -24.74
C ASP A 142 -22.18 -14.41 -23.86
N MET A 143 -21.04 -14.22 -23.21
CA MET A 143 -20.73 -13.03 -22.43
C MET A 143 -20.47 -11.86 -23.40
N LEU A 144 -21.54 -11.35 -24.02
CA LEU A 144 -21.62 -10.09 -24.76
C LEU A 144 -20.78 -10.02 -26.05
N LYS A 145 -21.29 -10.66 -27.12
CA LYS A 145 -20.79 -10.58 -28.51
C LYS A 145 -20.41 -9.16 -28.95
N SER A 146 -21.23 -8.15 -28.64
CA SER A 146 -20.96 -6.75 -29.04
C SER A 146 -19.73 -6.11 -28.39
N VAL A 147 -19.17 -6.70 -27.33
CA VAL A 147 -17.93 -6.20 -26.69
C VAL A 147 -16.70 -6.95 -27.18
N TYR A 148 -16.85 -8.17 -27.72
CA TYR A 148 -15.74 -9.08 -27.99
C TYR A 148 -15.72 -9.68 -29.40
N ASP A 149 -16.74 -9.46 -30.23
CA ASP A 149 -16.88 -9.85 -31.64
C ASP A 149 -17.75 -8.77 -32.31
N VAL A 150 -17.11 -7.63 -32.60
CA VAL A 150 -17.75 -6.38 -33.02
C VAL A 150 -18.29 -6.49 -34.45
N ASP A 151 -17.70 -7.36 -35.28
CA ASP A 151 -18.06 -7.54 -36.69
C ASP A 151 -18.84 -8.83 -37.00
N ASP A 152 -19.18 -9.61 -35.98
CA ASP A 152 -20.09 -10.77 -36.04
C ASP A 152 -19.54 -11.91 -36.92
N ASP A 153 -18.21 -12.01 -37.05
CA ASP A 153 -17.53 -12.99 -37.90
C ASP A 153 -17.36 -14.36 -37.22
N GLY A 154 -17.73 -14.48 -35.94
CA GLY A 154 -17.64 -15.69 -35.15
C GLY A 154 -16.26 -15.92 -34.53
N VAL A 155 -15.35 -14.95 -34.63
CA VAL A 155 -14.06 -14.88 -33.94
C VAL A 155 -14.15 -13.82 -32.85
N VAL A 156 -13.64 -14.17 -31.68
CA VAL A 156 -13.48 -13.20 -30.60
C VAL A 156 -12.38 -12.19 -31.02
N ASP A 157 -12.74 -10.95 -31.37
CA ASP A 157 -11.86 -9.78 -31.59
C ASP A 157 -10.87 -9.56 -30.44
N SER A 158 -11.23 -10.00 -29.23
CA SER A 158 -10.33 -10.04 -28.08
C SER A 158 -9.10 -10.91 -28.29
N ALA A 159 -9.07 -11.81 -29.29
CA ALA A 159 -7.86 -12.55 -29.67
C ALA A 159 -6.82 -11.64 -30.36
N ALA A 160 -7.25 -10.63 -31.11
CA ALA A 160 -6.37 -9.57 -31.61
C ALA A 160 -5.90 -8.64 -30.47
N ASN A 161 -6.69 -8.52 -29.40
CA ASN A 161 -6.32 -7.81 -28.18
C ASN A 161 -5.58 -8.69 -27.15
N ALA A 162 -5.53 -10.02 -27.31
CA ALA A 162 -4.80 -10.90 -26.39
C ALA A 162 -3.29 -10.66 -26.48
N ALA A 163 -2.82 -10.20 -27.63
CA ALA A 163 -1.45 -9.71 -27.82
C ALA A 163 -1.23 -8.31 -27.22
N LYS A 164 -2.28 -7.56 -26.86
CA LYS A 164 -2.20 -6.20 -26.36
C LYS A 164 -2.15 -6.18 -24.83
N LEU A 165 -1.04 -5.72 -24.26
CA LEU A 165 -0.97 -5.34 -22.84
C LEU A 165 -1.52 -3.91 -22.72
N GLY A 166 -2.47 -3.65 -21.82
CA GLY A 166 -2.99 -2.28 -21.59
C GLY A 166 -3.65 -1.60 -22.80
N GLY A 167 -4.15 -2.36 -23.77
CA GLY A 167 -4.85 -1.82 -24.95
C GLY A 167 -3.95 -1.40 -26.11
N GLN A 168 -2.63 -1.61 -26.02
CA GLN A 168 -1.67 -1.26 -27.08
C GLN A 168 -1.03 -2.52 -27.69
N LEU A 169 -0.76 -2.49 -29.01
CA LEU A 169 -0.06 -3.58 -29.71
C LEU A 169 1.37 -3.77 -29.15
N PRO A 170 1.97 -4.98 -29.21
CA PRO A 170 3.35 -5.20 -28.80
C PRO A 170 4.35 -4.20 -29.39
N ALA A 171 4.13 -3.77 -30.64
CA ALA A 171 4.92 -2.74 -31.33
C ALA A 171 4.93 -1.37 -30.61
N TYR A 172 3.89 -1.04 -29.84
CA TYR A 172 3.85 0.18 -29.02
C TYR A 172 4.87 0.15 -27.88
N TYR A 173 5.20 -1.06 -27.39
CA TYR A 173 6.18 -1.29 -26.33
C TYR A 173 7.54 -1.73 -26.88
N GLU A 174 7.75 -1.67 -28.20
CA GLU A 174 9.10 -1.87 -28.75
C GLU A 174 10.05 -0.83 -28.15
N ASN A 175 11.24 -1.27 -27.77
CA ASN A 175 12.23 -0.39 -27.17
C ASN A 175 12.55 0.74 -28.16
N VAL A 176 12.22 1.98 -27.78
CA VAL A 176 12.39 3.18 -28.63
C VAL A 176 13.87 3.47 -28.96
N LEU A 177 14.80 2.91 -28.18
CA LEU A 177 16.24 2.98 -28.46
C LEU A 177 16.60 2.03 -29.62
N THR A 178 16.68 2.59 -30.83
CA THR A 178 17.10 1.85 -32.04
C THR A 178 18.63 1.69 -32.15
N ALA A 179 19.40 2.57 -31.51
CA ALA A 179 20.86 2.46 -31.41
C ALA A 179 21.42 3.30 -30.26
N ILE A 180 22.52 2.83 -29.67
CA ILE A 180 23.41 3.62 -28.80
C ILE A 180 24.73 3.79 -29.54
N LYS A 181 25.27 5.01 -29.59
CA LYS A 181 26.54 5.32 -30.27
C LYS A 181 27.54 5.93 -29.30
N VAL A 182 28.79 5.48 -29.36
CA VAL A 182 29.95 6.11 -28.70
C VAL A 182 30.89 6.63 -29.78
N ASN A 183 31.18 7.93 -29.78
CA ASN A 183 31.97 8.60 -30.82
C ASN A 183 31.51 8.26 -32.25
N GLY A 184 30.20 8.23 -32.49
CA GLY A 184 29.61 7.91 -33.79
C GLY A 184 29.54 6.42 -34.14
N THR A 185 30.17 5.54 -33.35
CA THR A 185 30.16 4.08 -33.57
C THR A 185 29.04 3.41 -32.79
N VAL A 186 28.18 2.64 -33.47
CA VAL A 186 27.06 1.89 -32.85
C VAL A 186 27.60 0.81 -31.91
N GLN A 187 27.04 0.74 -30.71
CA GLN A 187 27.35 -0.25 -29.68
C GLN A 187 26.39 -1.44 -29.77
N THR A 188 26.89 -2.63 -29.41
CA THR A 188 26.10 -3.86 -29.39
C THR A 188 25.12 -3.83 -28.21
N ILE A 189 23.86 -4.16 -28.48
CA ILE A 189 22.80 -4.27 -27.46
C ILE A 189 22.52 -5.75 -27.20
N THR A 190 22.68 -6.20 -25.96
CA THR A 190 22.41 -7.59 -25.54
C THR A 190 21.41 -7.56 -24.39
N ASP A 191 20.29 -8.24 -24.54
CA ASP A 191 19.26 -8.42 -23.50
C ASP A 191 18.90 -7.12 -22.74
N LYS A 192 18.59 -6.06 -23.50
CA LYS A 192 18.26 -4.70 -23.02
C LYS A 192 19.41 -3.95 -22.31
N GLY A 193 20.61 -4.50 -22.26
CA GLY A 193 21.83 -3.84 -21.79
C GLY A 193 22.74 -3.39 -22.92
N VAL A 194 23.50 -2.33 -22.68
CA VAL A 194 24.66 -1.95 -23.49
C VAL A 194 25.84 -1.79 -22.56
N ASP A 195 26.93 -2.50 -22.85
CA ASP A 195 28.18 -2.30 -22.15
C ASP A 195 28.91 -1.10 -22.77
N ILE A 196 29.23 -0.11 -21.94
CA ILE A 196 29.97 1.08 -22.36
C ILE A 196 31.28 1.07 -21.61
N ALA A 197 32.36 0.75 -22.33
CA ALA A 197 33.70 0.80 -21.77
C ALA A 197 34.06 2.24 -21.40
N VAL A 198 34.13 2.52 -20.09
CA VAL A 198 34.64 3.79 -19.57
C VAL A 198 36.14 3.62 -19.27
N PRO A 199 37.03 4.47 -19.81
CA PRO A 199 38.44 4.45 -19.47
C PRO A 199 38.66 4.54 -17.95
N THR A 200 39.38 3.58 -17.37
CA THR A 200 39.72 3.51 -15.95
C THR A 200 41.14 3.99 -15.65
N ASN A 201 41.96 4.23 -16.68
CA ASN A 201 43.25 4.90 -16.55
C ASN A 201 43.61 5.67 -17.84
N ASN A 202 44.60 6.56 -17.75
CA ASN A 202 45.00 7.44 -18.86
C ASN A 202 45.50 6.69 -20.09
N ASN A 203 46.00 5.45 -19.98
CA ASN A 203 46.51 4.70 -21.13
C ASN A 203 45.39 4.26 -22.08
N GLN A 204 44.15 4.26 -21.61
CA GLN A 204 42.96 3.92 -22.41
C GLN A 204 42.38 5.15 -23.14
N LEU A 205 42.92 6.34 -22.90
CA LEU A 205 42.55 7.56 -23.62
C LEU A 205 43.52 7.78 -24.78
N THR A 206 43.01 7.99 -26.00
CA THR A 206 43.86 8.29 -27.16
C THR A 206 44.72 9.55 -26.96
N ASN A 207 44.22 10.56 -26.23
CA ASN A 207 44.98 11.76 -25.85
C ASN A 207 45.86 11.57 -24.59
N GLY A 208 45.75 10.43 -23.91
CA GLY A 208 46.53 10.11 -22.71
C GLY A 208 47.99 9.74 -22.99
N ALA A 209 48.33 9.48 -24.25
CA ALA A 209 49.68 9.11 -24.69
C ALA A 209 50.75 10.20 -24.42
N GLY A 210 50.36 11.42 -24.05
CA GLY A 210 51.27 12.53 -23.73
C GLY A 210 51.68 12.65 -22.26
N TYR A 211 51.05 11.90 -21.34
CA TYR A 211 51.40 11.97 -19.92
C TYR A 211 52.57 11.06 -19.57
N GLN A 212 53.60 11.63 -18.93
CA GLN A 212 54.72 10.85 -18.41
C GLN A 212 54.34 10.22 -17.07
N THR A 213 54.76 8.98 -16.84
CA THR A 213 54.65 8.31 -15.54
C THR A 213 55.68 8.89 -14.55
N ALA A 214 55.44 8.71 -13.25
CA ALA A 214 56.41 9.09 -12.22
C ALA A 214 57.81 8.50 -12.48
N SER A 215 57.88 7.26 -12.97
CA SER A 215 59.16 6.61 -13.32
C SER A 215 59.86 7.27 -14.52
N GLN A 216 59.10 7.70 -15.54
CA GLN A 216 59.67 8.43 -16.69
C GLN A 216 60.19 9.81 -16.27
N VAL A 217 59.47 10.50 -15.39
CA VAL A 217 59.90 11.78 -14.82
C VAL A 217 61.17 11.60 -13.98
N GLU A 218 61.20 10.61 -13.08
CA GLU A 218 62.36 10.30 -12.24
C GLU A 218 63.61 9.95 -13.07
N SER A 219 63.42 9.16 -14.13
CA SER A 219 64.50 8.80 -15.06
C SER A 219 65.03 10.02 -15.81
N ALA A 220 64.16 10.94 -16.23
CA ALA A 220 64.56 12.17 -16.91
C ALA A 220 65.30 13.15 -15.98
N ILE A 221 64.86 13.29 -14.72
CA ILE A 221 65.51 14.11 -13.70
C ILE A 221 66.91 13.56 -13.41
N THR A 222 66.99 12.25 -13.15
CA THR A 222 68.27 11.56 -12.87
C THR A 222 69.22 11.62 -14.07
N GLY A 223 68.72 11.37 -15.29
CA GLY A 223 69.52 11.38 -16.51
C GLY A 223 70.10 12.76 -16.87
N LYS A 224 69.43 13.85 -16.45
CA LYS A 224 69.95 15.22 -16.60
C LYS A 224 70.95 15.61 -15.50
N GLY A 225 71.23 14.72 -14.55
CA GLY A 225 72.22 14.96 -13.50
C GLY A 225 71.75 15.90 -12.41
N TYR A 226 70.44 16.11 -12.24
CA TYR A 226 69.93 16.83 -11.08
C TYR A 226 70.25 16.03 -9.82
N GLN A 227 70.90 16.69 -8.86
CA GLN A 227 71.35 16.09 -7.62
C GLN A 227 70.35 16.36 -6.50
N THR A 228 70.20 15.40 -5.59
CA THR A 228 69.46 15.61 -4.35
C THR A 228 70.25 16.50 -3.40
N ALA A 229 69.57 17.11 -2.42
CA ALA A 229 70.22 17.92 -1.39
C ALA A 229 71.35 17.14 -0.68
N ALA A 230 71.14 15.85 -0.40
CA ALA A 230 72.16 14.99 0.23
C ALA A 230 73.39 14.77 -0.68
N GLN A 231 73.19 14.60 -1.98
CA GLN A 231 74.30 14.46 -2.94
C GLN A 231 75.11 15.77 -3.05
N VAL A 232 74.43 16.92 -3.04
CA VAL A 232 75.08 18.23 -3.02
C VAL A 232 75.89 18.43 -1.73
N GLU A 233 75.31 18.10 -0.57
CA GLU A 233 75.97 18.21 0.73
C GLU A 233 77.22 17.31 0.83
N SER A 234 77.11 16.07 0.33
CA SER A 234 78.26 15.14 0.25
C SER A 234 79.36 15.68 -0.66
N ALA A 235 79.01 16.27 -1.81
CA ALA A 235 79.99 16.85 -2.74
C ALA A 235 80.69 18.09 -2.15
N ILE A 236 79.99 18.93 -1.40
CA ILE A 236 80.54 20.12 -0.74
C ILE A 236 81.52 19.71 0.36
N THR A 237 81.09 18.81 1.26
CA THR A 237 81.93 18.32 2.36
C THR A 237 83.14 17.52 1.87
N GLY A 238 82.97 16.71 0.82
CA GLY A 238 84.07 15.98 0.17
C GLY A 238 85.15 16.87 -0.45
N LYS A 239 84.83 18.13 -0.79
CA LYS A 239 85.79 19.14 -1.26
C LYS A 239 86.47 19.90 -0.11
N GLY A 240 86.21 19.53 1.13
CA GLY A 240 86.83 20.14 2.32
C GLY A 240 86.14 21.42 2.80
N TYR A 241 85.01 21.82 2.21
CA TYR A 241 84.22 22.91 2.76
C TYR A 241 83.54 22.45 4.05
N GLN A 242 83.66 23.26 5.09
CA GLN A 242 83.07 22.98 6.40
C GLN A 242 81.70 23.62 6.53
N THR A 243 80.77 22.92 7.17
CA THR A 243 79.46 23.47 7.53
C THR A 243 79.59 24.47 8.67
N ALA A 244 78.62 25.37 8.81
CA ALA A 244 78.61 26.32 9.93
C ALA A 244 78.73 25.62 11.30
N PRO A 245 78.06 24.48 11.57
CA PRO A 245 78.30 23.70 12.79
C PRO A 245 79.74 23.19 12.95
N GLN A 246 80.38 22.73 11.87
CA GLN A 246 81.77 22.25 11.92
C GLN A 246 82.74 23.39 12.25
N VAL A 247 82.54 24.57 11.67
CA VAL A 247 83.35 25.77 11.98
C VAL A 247 83.12 26.20 13.43
N ALA A 248 81.87 26.23 13.90
CA ALA A 248 81.56 26.58 15.28
C ALA A 248 82.20 25.60 16.28
N ALA A 249 82.16 24.30 15.99
CA ALA A 249 82.80 23.28 16.80
C ALA A 249 84.33 23.46 16.84
N ALA A 250 84.97 23.73 15.69
CA ALA A 250 86.41 23.98 15.62
C ALA A 250 86.83 25.22 16.44
N ILE A 251 86.06 26.31 16.35
CA ILE A 251 86.31 27.53 17.13
C ILE A 251 86.13 27.27 18.64
N SER A 252 85.10 26.52 19.03
CA SER A 252 84.90 26.18 20.44
C SER A 252 85.97 25.24 21.00
N ALA A 253 86.54 24.38 20.15
CA ALA A 253 87.62 23.49 20.52
C ALA A 253 88.98 24.19 20.62
N ALA A 254 89.16 25.32 19.93
CA ALA A 254 90.34 26.17 20.12
C ALA A 254 90.29 26.76 21.54
N GLY A 255 91.26 26.41 22.38
CA GLY A 255 91.30 26.89 23.75
C GLY A 255 91.42 28.41 23.82
N HIS A 256 90.46 29.07 24.48
CA HIS A 256 90.41 30.52 24.66
C HIS A 256 90.94 30.92 26.03
N LEU A 257 91.55 32.11 26.14
CA LEU A 257 91.96 32.65 27.43
C LEU A 257 90.73 32.95 28.31
N LYS A 258 90.76 32.46 29.54
CA LYS A 258 89.72 32.64 30.57
C LYS A 258 90.23 33.61 31.63
N ARG A 259 89.29 34.13 32.42
CA ARG A 259 89.58 34.93 33.63
C ARG A 259 88.89 34.28 34.82
N LEU A 260 89.62 34.07 35.91
CA LEU A 260 89.08 33.50 37.13
C LEU A 260 89.50 34.35 38.34
N LYS A 261 88.53 34.77 39.14
CA LYS A 261 88.80 35.43 40.43
C LYS A 261 89.06 34.37 41.48
N VAL A 262 90.12 34.53 42.26
CA VAL A 262 90.48 33.62 43.34
C VAL A 262 90.91 34.43 44.57
N ASP A 263 90.63 33.94 45.77
CA ASP A 263 91.08 34.59 46.99
C ASP A 263 92.60 34.40 47.20
N ALA A 264 93.16 33.31 46.68
CA ALA A 264 94.59 33.02 46.64
C ALA A 264 94.93 32.14 45.41
N LEU A 265 96.16 32.22 44.90
CA LEU A 265 96.60 31.41 43.78
C LEU A 265 96.63 29.92 44.15
N PRO A 266 96.10 29.02 43.29
CA PRO A 266 96.26 27.58 43.48
C PRO A 266 97.72 27.15 43.23
N ASP A 267 98.00 25.86 43.44
CA ASP A 267 99.29 25.29 43.03
C ASP A 267 99.50 25.48 41.52
N ALA A 268 100.70 25.89 41.11
CA ALA A 268 100.99 26.18 39.71
C ALA A 268 100.84 24.96 38.80
N GLY A 269 101.07 23.75 39.32
CA GLY A 269 100.89 22.49 38.58
C GLY A 269 99.43 22.09 38.35
N GLU A 270 98.51 22.65 39.13
CA GLU A 270 97.06 22.39 39.05
C GLU A 270 96.28 23.54 38.40
N ALA A 271 96.96 24.63 38.05
CA ALA A 271 96.35 25.79 37.41
C ALA A 271 96.11 25.55 35.90
N ASP A 272 95.00 26.08 35.38
CA ASP A 272 94.71 26.07 33.95
C ASP A 272 95.62 27.09 33.25
N ALA A 273 96.54 26.59 32.41
CA ALA A 273 97.49 27.39 31.64
C ALA A 273 96.83 28.39 30.67
N GLN A 274 95.51 28.28 30.41
CA GLN A 274 94.76 29.25 29.62
C GLN A 274 93.90 30.19 30.48
N THR A 275 94.18 30.32 31.77
CA THR A 275 93.43 31.18 32.69
C THR A 275 94.31 32.28 33.27
N ILE A 276 93.83 33.51 33.17
CA ILE A 276 94.32 34.64 33.94
C ILE A 276 93.61 34.62 35.29
N TYR A 277 94.38 34.48 36.36
CA TYR A 277 93.92 34.47 37.73
C TYR A 277 93.97 35.88 38.30
N LEU A 278 92.85 36.34 38.85
CA LEU A 278 92.71 37.67 39.46
C LEU A 278 92.67 37.50 40.98
N VAL A 279 93.72 37.95 41.65
CA VAL A 279 93.89 37.86 43.11
C VAL A 279 93.64 39.24 43.71
N PRO A 280 92.86 39.41 44.79
CA PRO A 280 92.66 40.71 45.43
C PRO A 280 94.00 41.40 45.74
N ALA A 281 94.17 42.64 45.28
CA ALA A 281 95.41 43.39 45.52
C ALA A 281 95.54 43.81 46.99
N GLU A 282 96.74 43.70 47.58
CA GLU A 282 96.99 44.12 48.97
C GLU A 282 96.84 45.64 49.17
N LYS A 283 97.09 46.41 48.12
CA LYS A 283 96.90 47.86 48.05
C LYS A 283 95.96 48.18 46.90
N SER A 284 94.66 48.26 47.20
CA SER A 284 93.68 48.68 46.22
C SER A 284 93.67 50.20 46.09
N ASP A 285 94.05 50.69 44.92
CA ASP A 285 93.70 52.04 44.48
C ASP A 285 92.36 52.01 43.74
N THR A 286 91.67 53.15 43.66
CA THR A 286 90.40 53.27 42.92
C THR A 286 90.61 52.90 41.45
N GLY A 287 90.20 51.68 41.06
CA GLY A 287 90.30 51.18 39.69
C GLY A 287 91.26 50.00 39.49
N ASN A 288 92.11 49.67 40.48
CA ASN A 288 92.97 48.48 40.44
C ASN A 288 92.71 47.59 41.67
N VAL A 289 91.79 46.63 41.51
CA VAL A 289 91.26 45.83 42.63
C VAL A 289 91.90 44.43 42.68
N TYR A 290 92.52 43.98 41.60
CA TYR A 290 93.13 42.65 41.51
C TYR A 290 94.50 42.72 40.86
N ASP A 291 95.42 41.91 41.35
CA ASP A 291 96.66 41.58 40.65
C ASP A 291 96.39 40.40 39.70
N GLU A 292 96.80 40.53 38.44
CA GLU A 292 96.67 39.47 37.45
C GLU A 292 97.91 38.57 37.39
N PHE A 293 97.65 37.27 37.46
CA PHE A 293 98.65 36.22 37.35
C PHE A 293 98.27 35.21 36.28
N MET A 294 99.27 34.57 35.70
CA MET A 294 99.09 33.44 34.80
C MET A 294 100.26 32.48 34.99
N VAL A 295 100.02 31.19 34.81
CA VAL A 295 101.12 30.22 34.77
C VAL A 295 101.80 30.32 33.41
N ILE A 296 103.08 30.70 33.42
CA ILE A 296 103.94 30.76 32.25
C ILE A 296 105.14 29.86 32.55
N ASP A 297 105.42 28.93 31.64
CA ASP A 297 106.51 27.95 31.78
C ASP A 297 106.49 27.17 33.12
N GLY A 298 105.30 26.93 33.66
CA GLY A 298 105.10 26.19 34.91
C GLY A 298 105.27 27.00 36.19
N ALA A 299 105.48 28.32 36.10
CA ALA A 299 105.61 29.22 37.24
C ALA A 299 104.54 30.33 37.21
N TRP A 300 104.17 30.83 38.39
CA TRP A 300 103.28 31.98 38.50
C TRP A 300 104.01 33.25 38.08
N GLU A 301 103.56 33.86 36.98
CA GLU A 301 104.02 35.16 36.54
C GLU A 301 102.96 36.21 36.82
N ARG A 302 103.39 37.34 37.39
CA ARG A 302 102.54 38.53 37.51
C ARG A 302 102.57 39.26 36.18
N ILE A 303 101.46 39.22 35.46
CA ILE A 303 101.42 39.68 34.05
C ILE A 303 101.02 41.16 33.91
N CYS A 304 100.73 41.84 35.02
CA CYS A 304 100.44 43.26 35.05
C CYS A 304 101.12 43.92 36.27
N SER A 305 102.12 44.76 36.02
CA SER A 305 102.71 45.64 37.04
C SER A 305 103.02 47.01 36.45
N THR A 306 102.63 48.07 37.16
CA THR A 306 102.97 49.47 36.81
C THR A 306 104.22 49.97 37.53
N GLN A 307 104.98 49.09 38.18
CA GLN A 307 106.20 49.46 38.91
C GLN A 307 107.23 50.03 37.93
N VAL A 308 107.56 51.31 38.09
CA VAL A 308 108.63 51.98 37.34
C VAL A 308 109.86 52.01 38.21
N ASP A 309 110.98 51.49 37.72
CA ASP A 309 112.27 51.66 38.35
C ASP A 309 112.77 53.10 38.12
N LEU A 310 112.82 53.88 39.19
CA LEU A 310 113.32 55.24 39.18
C LEU A 310 114.76 55.34 39.70
N THR A 311 115.45 54.22 39.95
CA THR A 311 116.86 54.27 40.33
C THR A 311 117.68 54.88 39.18
N GLY A 312 118.35 56.00 39.47
CA GLY A 312 119.14 56.77 38.50
C GLY A 312 118.49 58.08 38.03
N TYR A 313 117.23 58.36 38.38
CA TYR A 313 116.67 59.71 38.23
C TYR A 313 117.05 60.60 39.44
N VAL A 314 117.35 61.87 39.16
CA VAL A 314 117.64 62.91 40.15
C VAL A 314 116.45 63.04 41.11
N GLN A 315 116.70 62.89 42.41
CA GLN A 315 115.66 63.07 43.43
C GLN A 315 115.44 64.56 43.69
N GLU A 316 114.30 64.92 44.25
CA GLU A 316 114.00 66.33 44.57
C GLU A 316 115.10 66.95 45.46
N ASP A 317 115.65 66.14 46.37
CA ASP A 317 116.75 66.50 47.26
C ASP A 317 118.11 66.73 46.53
N ASP A 318 118.27 66.24 45.30
CA ASP A 318 119.49 66.40 44.50
C ASP A 318 119.53 67.75 43.73
N LEU A 319 118.44 68.52 43.71
CA LEU A 319 118.34 69.80 42.99
C LEU A 319 118.80 70.99 43.86
N THR A 320 119.75 71.79 43.36
CA THR A 320 120.15 73.05 44.01
C THR A 320 119.54 74.26 43.28
N GLU A 321 118.82 75.12 44.01
CA GLU A 321 118.15 76.29 43.45
C GLU A 321 119.16 77.36 42.97
N LEU A 322 119.01 77.84 41.72
CA LEU A 322 119.81 78.93 41.16
C LEU A 322 119.25 80.28 41.60
N GLY A 323 119.83 80.87 42.64
CA GLY A 323 119.41 82.19 43.15
C GLY A 323 119.57 83.33 42.13
N ALA A 324 118.73 84.36 42.25
CA ALA A 324 118.62 85.49 41.31
C ALA A 324 119.97 86.14 40.94
N THR A 325 120.93 86.20 41.87
CA THR A 325 122.27 86.75 41.62
C THR A 325 123.06 85.92 40.61
N LYS A 326 122.90 84.59 40.63
CA LYS A 326 123.55 83.67 39.68
C LYS A 326 122.89 83.76 38.31
N VAL A 327 121.56 83.92 38.28
CA VAL A 327 120.82 84.18 37.04
C VAL A 327 121.26 85.49 36.40
N GLN A 328 121.39 86.55 37.21
CA GLN A 328 121.87 87.85 36.74
C GLN A 328 123.31 87.78 36.24
N SER A 329 124.20 87.05 36.94
CA SER A 329 125.59 86.93 36.48
C SER A 329 125.76 86.12 35.19
N ILE A 330 124.89 85.12 34.96
CA ILE A 330 124.81 84.40 33.69
C ILE A 330 124.30 85.33 32.58
N TRP A 331 123.26 86.13 32.87
CA TRP A 331 122.70 87.11 31.92
C TRP A 331 123.71 88.19 31.54
N ASP A 332 124.36 88.80 32.53
CA ASP A 332 125.36 89.84 32.31
C ASP A 332 126.57 89.29 31.54
N SER A 333 127.00 88.05 31.82
CA SER A 333 128.08 87.39 31.06
C SER A 333 127.68 87.10 29.61
N ALA A 334 126.42 86.74 29.36
CA ALA A 334 125.93 86.47 28.01
C ALA A 334 125.74 87.75 27.17
N MET A 335 125.49 88.90 27.81
CA MET A 335 125.30 90.19 27.14
C MET A 335 126.60 90.98 26.94
N ALA A 336 127.70 90.58 27.58
CA ALA A 336 128.98 91.29 27.56
C ALA A 336 130.02 90.71 26.56
N GLY A 337 129.68 89.68 25.79
CA GLY A 337 130.55 89.06 24.77
C GLY A 337 129.82 88.81 23.46
#